data_AF-X1S9E5-F1
#
_entry.id   AF-X1S9E5-F1
#
_cell.length_a   1.000
_cell.length_b   1.000
_cell.length_c   1.000
_cell.angle_alpha   90.00
_cell.angle_beta   90.00
_cell.angle_gamma   90.00
#
_symmetry.space_group_name_H-M   'P 1'
#
loop_
_entity.id
_entity.type
_entity.pdbx_description
1 polymer ?
#
loop_
_entity_poly.entity_id
_entity_poly.type
_entity_poly.pdbx_seq_one_letter_code
_entity_poly.pdbx_strand_id
1 'polypeptide(L)'
;LKDGMNLIAKEYCAANIDESGVLILSEFAGAASQLRGHALLVNPYDVEGVANAIHSACSMKTDERRRRMKGLRQAIAKRDIFRWANAFLTAANVDETSFLNPRSTRPVGG
;
A
#
# COMPACT_ATOMS: atom_id res chain seq x y z
N LEU A 1 14.81 -6.86 -2.36
CA LEU A 1 14.56 -5.71 -1.47
C LEU A 1 13.63 -4.71 -2.16
N LYS A 2 12.31 -5.00 -2.20
CA LYS A 2 11.28 -4.11 -2.78
C LYS A 2 10.44 -3.54 -1.65
N ASP A 3 11.02 -2.63 -0.89
CA ASP A 3 10.24 -1.74 -0.03
C ASP A 3 9.74 -0.57 -0.89
N GLY A 4 8.88 -0.89 -1.86
CA GLY A 4 8.28 0.04 -2.82
C GLY A 4 6.88 0.49 -2.39
N MET A 5 6.61 0.48 -1.10
CA MET A 5 5.31 0.79 -0.53
C MET A 5 5.40 2.19 0.06
N ASN A 6 4.83 3.19 -0.61
CA ASN A 6 4.77 4.53 -0.06
C ASN A 6 3.75 4.54 1.10
N LEU A 7 4.24 4.18 2.29
CA LEU A 7 3.44 4.02 3.52
C LEU A 7 2.76 5.34 3.90
N ILE A 8 3.39 6.47 3.62
CA ILE A 8 2.85 7.81 3.89
C ILE A 8 1.53 8.05 3.13
N ALA A 9 1.42 7.60 1.88
CA ALA A 9 0.18 7.71 1.12
C ALA A 9 -0.95 6.86 1.72
N LYS A 10 -0.61 5.68 2.26
CA LYS A 10 -1.57 4.81 2.94
C LYS A 10 -1.99 5.39 4.30
N GLU A 11 -1.04 5.91 5.06
CA GLU A 11 -1.26 6.56 6.36
C GLU A 11 -2.16 7.79 6.21
N TYR A 12 -1.92 8.63 5.20
CA TYR A 12 -2.80 9.76 4.91
C TYR A 12 -4.24 9.31 4.63
N CYS A 13 -4.42 8.29 3.79
CA CYS A 13 -5.75 7.74 3.52
C CYS A 13 -6.39 7.09 4.76
N ALA A 14 -5.61 6.46 5.62
CA ALA A 14 -6.07 5.83 6.86
C ALA A 14 -6.45 6.85 7.94
N ALA A 15 -5.68 7.94 8.06
CA ALA A 15 -5.87 9.01 9.03
C ALA A 15 -6.94 10.02 8.63
N ASN A 16 -7.33 10.09 7.35
CA ASN A 16 -8.37 11.00 6.88
C ASN A 16 -9.79 10.46 7.15
N ILE A 17 -10.18 10.50 8.43
CA ILE A 17 -11.46 9.96 8.94
C ILE A 17 -12.65 10.75 8.38
N ASP A 18 -12.48 12.04 8.11
CA ASP A 18 -13.54 12.91 7.57
C ASP A 18 -13.74 12.79 6.06
N GLU A 19 -12.91 11.97 5.39
CA GLU A 19 -12.93 11.67 3.96
C GLU A 19 -12.87 12.92 3.04
N SER A 20 -12.37 14.04 3.56
CA SER A 20 -12.46 15.36 2.91
C SER A 20 -11.22 15.74 2.10
N GLY A 21 -10.18 14.91 2.12
CA GLY A 21 -8.91 15.16 1.45
C GLY A 21 -8.82 14.47 0.09
N VAL A 22 -7.93 15.01 -0.76
CA VAL A 22 -7.60 14.46 -2.07
C VAL A 22 -6.16 13.97 -2.04
N LEU A 23 -5.88 12.83 -2.65
CA LEU A 23 -4.53 12.31 -2.80
C LEU A 23 -4.00 12.69 -4.18
N ILE A 24 -2.94 13.50 -4.22
CA ILE A 24 -2.12 13.72 -5.41
C ILE A 24 -0.89 12.82 -5.29
N LEU A 25 -0.58 12.05 -6.32
CA LEU A 25 0.46 11.02 -6.27
C LEU A 25 1.27 11.01 -7.56
N SER A 26 2.58 10.92 -7.44
CA SER A 26 3.46 10.72 -8.61
C SER A 26 3.11 9.42 -9.33
N GLU A 27 3.02 9.46 -10.65
CA GLU A 27 2.80 8.25 -11.47
C GLU A 27 3.93 7.22 -11.34
N PHE A 28 5.12 7.67 -10.96
CA PHE A 28 6.29 6.82 -10.72
C PHE A 28 6.31 6.20 -9.31
N ALA A 29 5.39 6.61 -8.42
CA ALA A 29 5.31 6.03 -7.09
C ALA A 29 4.92 4.55 -7.17
N GLY A 30 5.55 3.69 -6.36
CA GLY A 30 5.22 2.26 -6.31
C GLY A 30 3.74 1.99 -5.94
N ALA A 31 3.09 2.93 -5.27
CA ALA A 31 1.67 2.90 -4.94
C ALA A 31 0.73 3.35 -6.08
N ALA A 32 1.24 3.99 -7.13
CA ALA A 32 0.42 4.56 -8.22
C ALA A 32 -0.45 3.50 -8.89
N SER A 33 0.12 2.33 -9.23
CA SER A 33 -0.64 1.21 -9.80
C SER A 33 -1.83 0.76 -8.94
N GLN A 34 -1.75 0.96 -7.61
CA GLN A 34 -2.77 0.54 -6.65
C GLN A 34 -3.83 1.61 -6.46
N LEU A 35 -3.43 2.88 -6.52
CA LEU A 35 -4.25 4.02 -6.13
C LEU A 35 -4.76 4.84 -7.33
N ARG A 36 -4.33 4.52 -8.56
CA ARG A 36 -4.68 5.22 -9.80
C ARG A 36 -6.18 5.41 -10.04
N GLY A 37 -7.02 4.53 -9.51
CA GLY A 37 -8.47 4.60 -9.69
C GLY A 37 -9.12 5.79 -8.98
N HIS A 38 -8.46 6.34 -7.96
CA HIS A 38 -9.05 7.35 -7.09
C HIS A 38 -8.09 8.52 -6.75
N ALA A 39 -6.78 8.35 -6.91
CA ALA A 39 -5.79 9.42 -6.77
C ALA A 39 -5.73 10.30 -8.03
N LEU A 40 -5.31 11.55 -7.85
CA LEU A 40 -4.86 12.40 -8.96
C LEU A 40 -3.40 12.06 -9.25
N LEU A 41 -3.16 11.37 -10.37
CA LEU A 41 -1.79 11.05 -10.78
C LEU A 41 -1.16 12.24 -11.50
N VAL A 42 0.10 12.51 -11.17
CA VAL A 42 0.88 13.59 -11.77
C VAL A 42 2.25 13.09 -12.19
N ASN A 43 2.75 13.62 -13.31
CA ASN A 43 4.17 13.55 -13.61
C ASN A 43 4.88 14.68 -12.82
N PRO A 44 5.78 14.37 -11.87
CA PRO A 44 6.47 15.39 -11.08
C PRO A 44 7.39 16.31 -11.92
N TYR A 45 7.75 15.92 -13.14
CA TYR A 45 8.52 16.74 -14.06
C TYR A 45 7.66 17.70 -14.89
N ASP A 46 6.33 17.57 -14.83
CA ASP A 46 5.37 18.46 -15.44
C ASP A 46 4.81 19.44 -14.38
N VAL A 47 5.44 20.61 -14.29
CA VAL A 47 5.10 21.63 -13.29
C VAL A 47 3.68 22.15 -13.47
N GLU A 48 3.22 22.34 -14.71
CA GLU A 48 1.85 22.77 -14.99
C GLU A 48 0.84 21.68 -14.61
N GLY A 49 1.13 20.42 -14.95
CA GLY A 49 0.32 19.27 -14.55
C GLY A 49 0.16 19.17 -13.02
N VAL A 50 1.24 19.38 -12.27
CA VAL A 50 1.20 19.40 -10.79
C VAL A 50 0.36 20.57 -10.29
N ALA A 51 0.55 21.78 -10.82
CA ALA A 51 -0.23 22.96 -10.42
C ALA A 51 -1.73 22.77 -10.68
N ASN A 52 -2.08 22.22 -11.85
CA ASN A 52 -3.46 21.91 -12.22
C ASN A 52 -4.08 20.84 -11.30
N ALA A 53 -3.31 19.84 -10.89
CA ALA A 53 -3.77 18.82 -9.95
C ALA A 53 -4.03 19.40 -8.55
N ILE A 54 -3.17 20.31 -8.08
CA ILE A 54 -3.36 21.02 -6.81
C ILE A 54 -4.62 21.88 -6.87
N HIS A 55 -4.77 22.70 -7.91
CA HIS A 55 -5.96 23.51 -8.11
C HIS A 55 -7.24 22.65 -8.15
N SER A 56 -7.21 21.54 -8.90
CA SER A 56 -8.33 20.61 -8.98
C SER A 56 -8.66 20.00 -7.63
N ALA A 57 -7.66 19.62 -6.83
CA ALA A 57 -7.87 19.09 -5.48
C ALA A 57 -8.51 20.14 -4.55
N CYS A 58 -8.06 21.40 -4.60
CA CYS A 58 -8.61 22.50 -3.81
C CYS A 58 -10.04 22.88 -4.21
N SER A 59 -10.38 22.77 -5.50
CA SER A 59 -11.69 23.12 -6.06
C SER A 59 -12.66 21.92 -6.12
N MET A 60 -12.22 20.73 -5.74
CA MET A 60 -13.04 19.51 -5.81
C MET A 60 -14.23 19.59 -4.84
N LYS A 61 -15.43 19.23 -5.31
CA LYS A 61 -16.63 19.15 -4.46
C LYS A 61 -16.48 18.08 -3.38
N THR A 62 -17.00 18.33 -2.18
CA THR A 62 -16.90 17.43 -1.03
C THR A 62 -17.32 15.99 -1.33
N ASP A 63 -18.43 15.79 -2.07
CA ASP A 63 -18.90 14.44 -2.42
C ASP A 63 -17.90 13.68 -3.28
N GLU A 64 -17.24 14.37 -4.21
CA GLU A 64 -16.21 13.76 -5.05
C GLU A 64 -14.96 13.41 -4.23
N ARG A 65 -14.55 14.27 -3.29
CA ARG A 65 -13.44 13.98 -2.38
C ARG A 65 -13.72 12.72 -1.56
N ARG A 66 -14.92 12.62 -0.99
CA ARG A 66 -15.36 11.46 -0.20
C ARG A 66 -15.37 10.19 -1.03
N ARG A 67 -15.97 10.23 -2.23
CA ARG A 67 -15.99 9.07 -3.14
C ARG A 67 -14.58 8.57 -3.45
N ARG A 68 -13.66 9.48 -3.77
CA ARG A 68 -12.26 9.14 -4.04
C ARG A 68 -11.57 8.59 -2.80
N MET A 69 -11.70 9.23 -1.64
CA MET A 69 -11.05 8.77 -0.41
C MET A 69 -11.55 7.38 0.02
N LYS A 70 -12.86 7.13 -0.08
CA LYS A 70 -13.44 5.80 0.17
C LYS A 70 -12.85 4.75 -0.76
N GLY A 71 -12.73 5.06 -2.05
CA GLY A 71 -12.09 4.18 -3.03
C GLY A 71 -10.61 3.90 -2.74
N LEU A 72 -9.86 4.92 -2.32
CA LEU A 72 -8.46 4.77 -1.89
C LEU A 72 -8.35 3.83 -0.67
N ARG A 73 -9.16 4.05 0.36
CA ARG A 73 -9.20 3.20 1.57
C ARG A 73 -9.55 1.75 1.25
N GLN A 74 -10.52 1.53 0.36
CA GLN A 74 -10.87 0.18 -0.11
C GLN A 74 -9.74 -0.51 -0.87
N ALA A 75 -9.06 0.22 -1.77
CA ALA A 75 -7.92 -0.32 -2.51
C ALA A 75 -6.75 -0.72 -1.60
N ILE A 76 -6.50 0.07 -0.55
CA ILE A 76 -5.50 -0.23 0.48
C ILE A 76 -5.89 -1.48 1.27
N ALA A 77 -7.10 -1.52 1.84
CA ALA A 77 -7.59 -2.64 2.65
C ALA A 77 -7.58 -3.97 1.88
N LYS A 78 -7.99 -3.95 0.60
CA LYS A 78 -8.01 -5.14 -0.24
C LYS A 78 -6.62 -5.74 -0.48
N ARG A 79 -5.56 -4.93 -0.56
CA ARG A 79 -4.19 -5.47 -0.75
C ARG A 79 -3.53 -5.86 0.57
N ASP A 80 -3.87 -5.20 1.66
CA ASP A 80 -3.38 -5.59 2.98
C ASP A 80 -3.95 -6.96 3.40
N ILE A 81 -5.21 -7.30 3.06
CA ILE A 81 -5.75 -8.64 3.35
C ILE A 81 -5.05 -9.76 2.56
N PHE A 82 -4.68 -9.53 1.29
CA PHE A 82 -3.94 -10.52 0.51
C PHE A 82 -2.51 -10.70 1.01
N ARG A 83 -1.87 -9.61 1.44
CA ARG A 83 -0.55 -9.68 2.08
C ARG A 83 -0.63 -10.45 3.40
N TRP A 84 -1.62 -10.17 4.24
CA TRP A 84 -1.85 -10.90 5.48
C TRP A 84 -2.12 -12.38 5.22
N ALA A 85 -3.01 -12.69 4.28
CA ALA A 85 -3.36 -14.08 3.93
C ALA A 85 -2.15 -14.84 3.37
N ASN A 86 -1.36 -14.22 2.49
CA ASN A 86 -0.13 -14.83 1.99
C ASN A 86 0.92 -15.01 3.10
N ALA A 87 1.06 -14.04 4.02
CA ALA A 87 1.95 -14.20 5.16
C ALA A 87 1.50 -15.35 6.08
N PHE A 88 0.20 -15.47 6.33
CA PHE A 88 -0.39 -16.55 7.10
C PHE A 88 -0.17 -17.92 6.44
N LEU A 89 -0.48 -18.05 5.13
CA LEU A 89 -0.27 -19.28 4.38
C LEU A 89 1.21 -19.64 4.27
N THR A 90 2.09 -18.66 4.06
CA THR A 90 3.55 -18.90 4.01
C THR A 90 4.05 -19.36 5.38
N ALA A 91 3.60 -18.73 6.48
CA ALA A 91 3.97 -19.17 7.82
C ALA A 91 3.44 -20.58 8.15
N ALA A 92 2.23 -20.92 7.69
CA ALA A 92 1.66 -22.25 7.84
C ALA A 92 2.38 -23.31 6.98
N ASN A 93 2.96 -22.93 5.84
CA ASN A 93 3.70 -23.83 4.94
C ASN A 93 5.18 -24.01 5.30
N VAL A 94 5.66 -23.41 6.41
CA VAL A 94 7.06 -23.50 6.85
C VAL A 94 7.32 -24.64 7.85
N ASP A 95 6.31 -25.44 8.20
CA ASP A 95 6.44 -26.45 9.28
C ASP A 95 6.49 -27.94 8.86
N GLU A 96 6.88 -28.26 7.62
CA GLU A 96 7.07 -29.67 7.22
C GLU A 96 8.54 -30.13 7.09
N THR A 97 9.53 -29.23 7.09
CA THR A 97 10.95 -29.63 6.86
C THR A 97 11.89 -29.44 8.06
N SER A 98 11.43 -28.82 9.16
CA SER A 98 12.21 -28.64 10.39
C SER A 98 12.12 -29.83 11.37
N PHE A 99 11.09 -30.69 11.25
CA PHE A 99 10.84 -31.78 12.21
C PHE A 99 11.40 -33.16 11.81
N LEU A 100 11.95 -33.33 10.60
CA LEU A 100 12.37 -34.65 10.10
C LEU A 100 13.88 -34.91 10.12
N ASN A 101 14.71 -34.12 10.81
CA ASN A 101 16.14 -34.43 10.92
C ASN A 101 16.62 -34.78 12.35
N PRO A 102 16.39 -36.02 12.83
CA PRO A 102 16.84 -36.48 14.14
C PRO A 102 18.33 -36.88 14.21
N ARG A 103 19.21 -36.44 13.30
CA ARG A 103 20.63 -36.89 13.28
C ARG A 103 21.69 -35.88 13.73
N SER A 104 21.31 -34.78 14.38
CA SER A 104 22.28 -33.84 14.97
C SER A 104 22.44 -34.01 16.49
N THR A 105 22.77 -35.21 16.95
CA THR A 105 23.42 -35.40 18.24
C THR A 105 24.69 -36.23 18.02
N ARG A 106 25.82 -35.55 17.78
CA ARG A 106 27.12 -36.19 18.01
C ARG A 106 27.36 -36.19 19.53
N PRO A 107 27.63 -37.34 20.16
CA PRO A 107 28.15 -37.31 21.52
C PRO A 107 29.60 -36.82 21.48
N VAL A 108 29.92 -35.91 22.39
CA VAL A 108 31.28 -35.45 22.66
C VAL A 108 31.89 -36.42 23.67
N GLY A 109 33.05 -37.00 23.34
CA GLY A 109 34.00 -37.56 24.31
C GLY A 109 33.95 -39.08 24.54
N GLY A 110 35.13 -39.71 24.50
CA GLY A 110 35.38 -41.11 24.84
C GLY A 110 36.45 -41.72 23.96
#